data_AF-A0A1I0AIN4-F1
#
_entry.id   AF-A0A1I0AIN4-F1
#
_cell.length_a   1.000
_cell.length_b   1.000
_cell.length_c   1.000
_cell.angle_alpha   90.00
_cell.angle_beta   90.00
_cell.angle_gamma   90.00
#
_symmetry.space_group_name_H-M   'P 1'
#
loop_
_entity.id
_entity.type
_entity.pdbx_description
1 polymer ?
#
loop_
_entity_poly.entity_id
_entity_poly.type
_entity_poly.pdbx_seq_one_letter_code
_entity_poly.pdbx_strand_id
1 'polypeptide(L)'
;MATNKNYLTLPDFRPKYDDNTEYGYKSPKAAHDNLYKLLEVTSEKHCMYCYTNLKNDREISEGHLEHAIEKGNEDSILAKCVPNIGLACSKCNISFKRIGEKERKECIEIDRKLLESKKDCKKTKCKSMCSDYKKLRDKYLSNKRAHIILQPQGVIGKDTGHDLRIQYNLSTAEFEPSIDYGEYSEDEKKFIIDHINQFALNDEGMRTQALFHFLEETINAEGKYLKKREYHANYIVDLFIDILETIKPENRVEYCVELYRNYLALHRIV
;
A
#
# COMPACT_ATOMS: atom_id res chain seq x y z
N MET A 1 8.07 -18.97 13.13
CA MET A 1 9.05 -18.33 12.22
C MET A 1 9.80 -17.32 13.05
N ALA A 2 11.13 -17.31 13.02
CA ALA A 2 11.90 -16.29 13.73
C ALA A 2 11.62 -14.94 13.07
N THR A 3 10.95 -14.03 13.78
CA THR A 3 10.72 -12.66 13.31
C THR A 3 12.09 -12.01 13.15
N ASN A 4 12.49 -11.69 11.92
CA ASN A 4 13.74 -10.98 11.70
C ASN A 4 13.57 -9.56 12.26
N LYS A 5 14.23 -9.28 13.39
CA LYS A 5 14.06 -8.02 14.15
C LYS A 5 14.55 -6.77 13.41
N ASN A 6 15.13 -6.92 12.22
CA ASN A 6 15.64 -5.81 11.43
C ASN A 6 14.68 -5.38 10.30
N TYR A 7 13.63 -6.15 10.04
CA TYR A 7 12.70 -5.88 8.94
C TYR A 7 11.25 -5.87 9.42
N LEU A 8 10.49 -4.92 8.90
CA LEU A 8 9.03 -4.87 9.03
C LEU A 8 8.42 -5.31 7.71
N THR A 9 7.80 -6.49 7.70
CA THR A 9 7.04 -6.98 6.55
C THR A 9 5.76 -6.16 6.42
N LEU A 10 5.54 -5.52 5.27
CA LEU A 10 4.32 -4.75 5.05
C LEU A 10 3.15 -5.68 4.68
N PRO A 11 1.93 -5.37 5.15
CA PRO A 11 0.79 -6.24 4.96
C PRO A 11 0.30 -6.18 3.52
N ASP A 12 -0.34 -7.26 3.08
CA ASP A 12 -1.10 -7.26 1.85
C ASP A 12 -2.36 -6.40 2.00
N PHE A 13 -2.62 -5.54 1.03
CA PHE A 13 -3.92 -4.88 0.91
C PHE A 13 -4.83 -5.73 0.01
N ARG A 14 -5.43 -6.78 0.58
CA ARG A 14 -6.36 -7.71 -0.12
C ARG A 14 -7.73 -7.74 0.55
N PRO A 15 -8.72 -6.95 0.08
CA PRO A 15 -10.05 -6.91 0.63
C PRO A 15 -10.74 -8.28 0.54
N LYS A 16 -11.33 -8.69 1.66
CA LYS A 16 -12.16 -9.91 1.73
C LYS A 16 -13.62 -9.50 1.63
N TYR A 17 -14.19 -9.64 0.44
CA TYR A 17 -15.56 -9.26 0.18
C TYR A 17 -16.56 -10.26 0.76
N ASP A 18 -17.65 -9.77 1.33
CA ASP A 18 -18.81 -10.58 1.74
C ASP A 18 -19.72 -10.87 0.55
N ASP A 19 -20.19 -12.11 0.44
CA ASP A 19 -21.01 -12.60 -0.67
C ASP A 19 -22.42 -11.99 -0.71
N ASN A 20 -22.96 -11.61 0.46
CA ASN A 20 -24.32 -11.09 0.61
C ASN A 20 -24.40 -9.56 0.59
N THR A 21 -23.24 -8.90 0.54
CA THR A 21 -23.13 -7.43 0.57
C THR A 21 -22.91 -6.90 -0.84
N GLU A 22 -23.44 -5.75 -1.23
CA GLU A 22 -23.04 -5.06 -2.47
C GLU A 22 -21.98 -4.01 -2.20
N TYR A 23 -21.03 -3.85 -3.14
CA TYR A 23 -19.93 -2.88 -3.07
C TYR A 23 -19.91 -2.03 -4.33
N GLY A 24 -19.54 -0.75 -4.28
CA GLY A 24 -19.52 0.09 -5.47
C GLY A 24 -18.72 1.38 -5.30
N TYR A 25 -18.35 2.01 -6.41
CA TYR A 25 -17.53 3.25 -6.39
C TYR A 25 -18.33 4.53 -6.17
N LYS A 26 -19.61 4.59 -6.56
CA LYS A 26 -20.40 5.83 -6.59
C LYS A 26 -21.85 5.61 -6.19
N SER A 27 -22.51 4.65 -6.83
CA SER A 27 -23.91 4.35 -6.60
C SER A 27 -24.19 2.84 -6.61
N PRO A 28 -25.19 2.38 -5.84
CA PRO A 28 -25.94 3.13 -4.82
C PRO A 28 -25.06 3.55 -3.62
N LYS A 29 -25.48 4.57 -2.86
CA LYS A 29 -24.70 5.10 -1.72
C LYS A 29 -24.38 4.02 -0.68
N ALA A 30 -25.32 3.10 -0.42
CA ALA A 30 -25.08 1.98 0.47
C ALA A 30 -23.91 1.09 0.01
N ALA A 31 -23.84 0.76 -1.28
CA ALA A 31 -22.75 -0.03 -1.83
C ALA A 31 -21.41 0.73 -1.81
N HIS A 32 -21.44 2.06 -1.99
CA HIS A 32 -20.29 2.93 -1.78
C HIS A 32 -19.76 2.83 -0.34
N ASP A 33 -20.63 2.97 0.64
CA ASP A 33 -20.23 2.99 2.05
C ASP A 33 -19.72 1.64 2.52
N ASN A 34 -20.33 0.55 2.03
CA ASN A 34 -19.83 -0.80 2.24
C ASN A 34 -18.42 -0.96 1.67
N LEU A 35 -18.15 -0.44 0.46
CA LEU A 35 -16.83 -0.56 -0.16
C LEU A 35 -15.81 0.26 0.62
N TYR A 36 -16.12 1.51 0.92
CA TYR A 36 -15.24 2.40 1.67
C TYR A 36 -14.86 1.79 3.01
N LYS A 37 -15.85 1.33 3.79
CA LYS A 37 -15.63 0.70 5.10
C LYS A 37 -14.79 -0.58 4.99
N LEU A 38 -15.06 -1.42 3.99
CA LEU A 38 -14.26 -2.62 3.76
C LEU A 38 -12.80 -2.27 3.48
N LEU A 39 -12.55 -1.29 2.61
CA LEU A 39 -11.18 -0.88 2.26
C LEU A 39 -10.47 -0.22 3.43
N GLU A 40 -11.16 0.60 4.23
CA GLU A 40 -10.60 1.22 5.45
C GLU A 40 -10.19 0.16 6.47
N VAL A 41 -11.01 -0.87 6.70
CA VAL A 41 -10.66 -2.00 7.57
C VAL A 41 -9.50 -2.80 6.96
N THR A 42 -9.52 -3.03 5.65
CA THR A 42 -8.48 -3.80 4.96
C THR A 42 -7.11 -3.14 5.05
N SER A 43 -7.03 -1.80 4.97
CA SER A 43 -5.76 -1.09 5.10
C SER A 43 -5.40 -0.69 6.52
N GLU A 44 -6.18 -1.10 7.53
CA GLU A 44 -6.04 -0.59 8.89
C GLU A 44 -6.02 0.95 8.92
N LYS A 45 -6.82 1.60 8.07
CA LYS A 45 -6.91 3.06 7.86
C LYS A 45 -5.66 3.71 7.28
N HIS A 46 -4.75 2.96 6.67
CA HIS A 46 -3.55 3.52 6.03
C HIS A 46 -3.67 3.57 4.50
N CYS A 47 -2.87 4.42 3.87
CA CYS A 47 -2.73 4.48 2.42
C CYS A 47 -2.09 3.19 1.90
N MET A 48 -2.71 2.52 0.92
CA MET A 48 -2.17 1.28 0.37
C MET A 48 -0.85 1.42 -0.40
N TYR A 49 -0.41 2.65 -0.70
CA TYR A 49 0.84 2.92 -1.43
C TYR A 49 1.99 3.42 -0.54
N CYS A 50 1.70 4.31 0.42
CA CYS A 50 2.74 4.92 1.26
C CYS A 50 2.55 4.67 2.76
N TYR A 51 1.53 3.92 3.14
CA TYR A 51 1.27 3.50 4.51
C TYR A 51 1.04 4.64 5.51
N THR A 52 0.83 5.87 5.03
CA THR A 52 0.42 7.01 5.87
C THR A 52 -1.00 6.81 6.37
N ASN A 53 -1.26 7.20 7.61
CA ASN A 53 -2.59 7.18 8.21
C ASN A 53 -3.54 8.11 7.44
N LEU A 54 -4.73 7.62 7.14
CA LEU A 54 -5.75 8.33 6.37
C LEU A 54 -6.71 9.13 7.24
N LYS A 55 -6.57 9.10 8.57
CA LYS A 55 -7.36 9.94 9.47
C LYS A 55 -6.72 11.32 9.63
N ASN A 56 -7.55 12.35 9.69
CA ASN A 56 -7.14 13.68 10.17
C ASN A 56 -7.25 13.79 11.70
N ASP A 57 -6.85 14.95 12.23
CA ASP A 57 -6.86 15.25 13.67
C ASP A 57 -8.26 15.19 14.33
N ARG A 58 -9.33 15.19 13.53
CA ARG A 58 -10.72 15.01 13.99
C ARG A 58 -11.20 13.56 13.88
N GLU A 59 -10.27 12.64 13.63
CA GLU A 59 -10.49 11.22 13.38
C GLU A 59 -11.37 10.91 12.16
N ILE A 60 -11.52 11.87 11.24
CA ILE A 60 -12.29 11.71 10.01
C ILE A 60 -11.37 11.10 8.95
N SER A 61 -11.82 10.04 8.30
CA SER A 61 -11.09 9.40 7.20
C SER A 61 -11.08 10.30 5.95
N GLU A 62 -9.90 10.62 5.47
CA GLU A 62 -9.60 11.37 4.24
C GLU A 62 -9.04 10.45 3.14
N GLY A 63 -9.22 9.14 3.28
CA GLY A 63 -8.87 8.17 2.25
C GLY A 63 -9.71 8.39 0.98
N HIS A 64 -9.05 8.34 -0.17
CA HIS A 64 -9.70 8.43 -1.48
C HIS A 64 -9.86 7.04 -2.08
N LEU A 65 -11.07 6.72 -2.57
CA LEU A 65 -11.26 5.58 -3.45
C LEU A 65 -10.45 5.79 -4.74
N GLU A 66 -9.57 4.84 -5.01
CA GLU A 66 -8.53 4.91 -6.04
C GLU A 66 -8.72 3.77 -7.05
N HIS A 67 -8.49 4.00 -8.34
CA HIS A 67 -8.61 2.98 -9.39
C HIS A 67 -7.26 2.43 -9.80
N ALA A 68 -6.91 1.21 -9.36
CA ALA A 68 -5.60 0.58 -9.56
C ALA A 68 -5.11 0.72 -11.02
N ILE A 69 -5.94 0.30 -11.98
CA ILE A 69 -5.79 0.63 -13.41
C ILE A 69 -6.70 1.83 -13.73
N GLU A 70 -6.14 2.84 -14.40
CA GLU A 70 -6.88 4.08 -14.61
C GLU A 70 -8.14 3.89 -15.45
N LYS A 71 -9.24 4.47 -14.97
CA LYS A 71 -10.48 4.57 -15.72
C LYS A 71 -10.32 5.45 -16.96
N GLY A 72 -11.02 5.07 -18.04
CA GLY A 72 -11.14 5.92 -19.23
C GLY A 72 -12.01 7.13 -18.97
N ASN A 73 -13.25 6.88 -18.52
CA ASN A 73 -14.22 7.88 -18.08
C ASN A 73 -15.04 7.33 -16.90
N GLU A 74 -15.93 8.14 -16.34
CA GLU A 74 -16.74 7.78 -15.16
C GLU A 74 -17.74 6.65 -15.39
N ASP A 75 -18.11 6.38 -16.64
CA ASP A 75 -19.07 5.35 -17.00
C ASP A 75 -18.46 4.01 -17.39
N SER A 76 -17.14 4.01 -17.61
CA SER A 76 -16.36 2.83 -17.95
C SER A 76 -16.56 1.68 -16.95
N ILE A 77 -16.37 0.46 -17.42
CA ILE A 77 -16.36 -0.75 -16.60
C ILE A 77 -15.28 -0.62 -15.53
N LEU A 78 -14.08 -0.14 -15.87
CA LEU A 78 -13.00 0.05 -14.90
C LEU A 78 -13.36 1.01 -13.76
N ALA A 79 -14.11 2.08 -14.05
CA ALA A 79 -14.55 3.03 -13.03
C ALA A 79 -15.47 2.39 -11.98
N LYS A 80 -16.19 1.32 -12.36
CA LYS A 80 -17.20 0.66 -11.53
C LYS A 80 -16.79 -0.76 -11.12
N CYS A 81 -15.62 -1.23 -11.55
CA CYS A 81 -15.09 -2.56 -11.27
C CYS A 81 -14.55 -2.59 -9.85
N VAL A 82 -15.28 -3.21 -8.92
CA VAL A 82 -14.92 -3.25 -7.49
C VAL A 82 -13.50 -3.80 -7.23
N PRO A 83 -13.03 -4.89 -7.87
CA PRO A 83 -11.66 -5.37 -7.72
C PRO A 83 -10.56 -4.39 -8.20
N ASN A 84 -10.93 -3.37 -8.98
CA ASN A 84 -10.02 -2.33 -9.44
C ASN A 84 -9.93 -1.16 -8.44
N ILE A 85 -10.64 -1.20 -7.31
CA ILE A 85 -10.75 -0.06 -6.40
C ILE A 85 -10.01 -0.34 -5.09
N GLY A 86 -9.12 0.57 -4.74
CA GLY A 86 -8.42 0.59 -3.46
C GLY A 86 -8.61 1.89 -2.71
N LEU A 87 -7.80 2.09 -1.66
CA LEU A 87 -7.86 3.26 -0.78
C LEU A 87 -6.46 3.87 -0.64
N ALA A 88 -6.34 5.14 -1.01
CA ALA A 88 -5.06 5.85 -1.00
C ALA A 88 -5.20 7.28 -0.45
N CYS A 89 -4.11 7.85 0.04
CA CYS A 89 -4.08 9.26 0.42
C CYS A 89 -4.13 10.15 -0.83
N SER A 90 -4.52 11.41 -0.64
CA SER A 90 -4.64 12.40 -1.71
C SER A 90 -3.32 12.58 -2.48
N LYS A 91 -2.17 12.63 -1.79
CA LYS A 91 -0.86 12.79 -2.42
C LYS A 91 -0.52 11.62 -3.35
N CYS A 92 -0.73 10.38 -2.92
CA CYS A 92 -0.48 9.21 -3.76
C CYS A 92 -1.43 9.15 -4.96
N ASN A 93 -2.73 9.36 -4.74
CA ASN A 93 -3.75 9.24 -5.80
C ASN A 93 -3.72 10.40 -6.80
N ILE A 94 -3.64 11.65 -6.31
CA ILE A 94 -3.80 12.86 -7.13
C ILE A 94 -2.46 13.37 -7.68
N SER A 95 -1.32 13.02 -7.08
CA SER A 95 0.00 13.48 -7.53
C SER A 95 0.86 12.33 -8.06
N PHE A 96 1.32 11.43 -7.20
CA PHE A 96 2.31 10.41 -7.60
C PHE A 96 1.78 9.50 -8.70
N LYS A 97 0.59 8.93 -8.50
CA LYS A 97 -0.03 8.04 -9.49
C LYS A 97 -0.31 8.74 -10.82
N ARG A 98 -0.46 10.06 -10.88
CA ARG A 98 -0.68 10.78 -12.15
C ARG A 98 0.57 10.80 -13.04
N ILE A 99 1.76 10.62 -12.46
CA ILE A 99 3.01 10.55 -13.21
C ILE A 99 2.98 9.32 -14.12
N GLY A 100 3.17 9.51 -15.42
CA GLY A 100 3.14 8.43 -16.42
C GLY A 100 1.73 7.92 -16.78
N GLU A 101 0.65 8.49 -16.24
CA GLU A 101 -0.73 8.02 -16.50
C GLU A 101 -1.08 8.01 -17.98
N LYS A 102 -0.67 9.04 -18.74
CA LYS A 102 -0.95 9.12 -20.18
C LYS A 102 -0.36 7.91 -20.93
N GLU A 103 0.92 7.63 -20.72
CA GLU A 103 1.62 6.49 -21.34
C GLU A 103 0.97 5.15 -20.96
N ARG A 104 0.56 5.01 -19.69
CA ARG A 104 -0.13 3.81 -19.22
C ARG A 104 -1.49 3.62 -19.88
N LYS A 105 -2.29 4.69 -19.99
CA LYS A 105 -3.61 4.65 -20.66
C LYS A 105 -3.49 4.30 -22.13
N GLU A 106 -2.52 4.89 -22.83
CA GLU A 106 -2.27 4.63 -24.25
C GLU A 106 -1.88 3.15 -24.48
N CYS A 107 -1.07 2.58 -23.58
CA CYS A 107 -0.62 1.18 -23.67
C CYS A 107 -1.77 0.15 -23.64
N ILE A 108 -2.88 0.48 -22.98
CA ILE A 108 -4.03 -0.43 -22.79
C ILE A 108 -5.30 0.01 -23.54
N GLU A 109 -5.22 1.01 -24.43
CA GLU A 109 -6.40 1.63 -25.04
C GLU A 109 -7.29 0.62 -25.78
N ILE A 110 -6.68 -0.32 -26.51
CA ILE A 110 -7.39 -1.36 -27.28
C ILE A 110 -8.03 -2.38 -26.33
N ASP A 111 -7.27 -2.93 -25.39
CA ASP A 111 -7.74 -3.90 -24.41
C ASP A 111 -8.84 -3.33 -23.52
N ARG A 112 -8.75 -2.05 -23.16
CA ARG A 112 -9.80 -1.33 -22.44
C ARG A 112 -11.07 -1.27 -23.26
N LYS A 113 -11.03 -0.88 -24.54
CA LYS A 113 -12.21 -0.85 -25.42
C LYS A 113 -12.86 -2.24 -25.58
N LEU A 114 -12.04 -3.29 -25.65
CA LEU A 114 -12.52 -4.67 -25.68
C LEU A 114 -13.26 -5.04 -24.38
N LEU A 115 -12.70 -4.67 -23.21
CA LEU A 115 -13.38 -4.85 -21.93
C LEU A 115 -14.72 -4.10 -21.90
N GLU A 116 -14.74 -2.84 -22.33
CA GLU A 116 -15.96 -2.00 -22.35
C GLU A 116 -17.09 -2.56 -23.23
N SER A 117 -16.78 -3.41 -24.22
CA SER A 117 -17.79 -4.06 -25.07
C SER A 117 -18.58 -5.17 -24.37
N LYS A 118 -18.16 -5.61 -23.16
CA LYS A 118 -18.76 -6.72 -22.42
C LYS A 118 -20.03 -6.28 -21.68
N LYS A 119 -21.19 -6.65 -22.23
CA LYS A 119 -22.51 -6.25 -21.71
C LYS A 119 -22.91 -6.90 -20.37
N ASP A 120 -22.33 -8.05 -20.03
CA ASP A 120 -22.77 -8.86 -18.87
C ASP A 120 -22.03 -8.56 -17.55
N CYS A 121 -21.24 -7.49 -17.49
CA CYS A 121 -20.47 -7.14 -16.30
C CYS A 121 -21.36 -6.66 -15.13
N LYS A 122 -21.42 -7.46 -14.04
CA LYS A 122 -22.15 -7.13 -12.81
C LYS A 122 -21.27 -6.38 -11.81
N LYS A 123 -21.11 -5.08 -12.04
CA LYS A 123 -20.18 -4.17 -11.32
C LYS A 123 -20.26 -4.25 -9.79
N THR A 124 -21.45 -4.15 -9.18
CA THR A 124 -21.59 -4.08 -7.70
C THR A 124 -21.57 -5.41 -6.97
N LYS A 125 -21.81 -6.49 -7.72
CA LYS A 125 -21.74 -7.89 -7.25
C LYS A 125 -20.39 -8.53 -7.54
N CYS A 126 -19.49 -7.82 -8.24
CA CYS A 126 -18.16 -8.31 -8.57
C CYS A 126 -17.27 -8.35 -7.31
N LYS A 127 -16.73 -9.52 -6.98
CA LYS A 127 -15.89 -9.74 -5.79
C LYS A 127 -14.44 -10.16 -6.11
N SER A 128 -14.17 -10.47 -7.37
CA SER A 128 -12.90 -11.05 -7.78
C SER A 128 -12.54 -10.64 -9.20
N MET A 129 -11.25 -10.64 -9.52
CA MET A 129 -10.76 -10.38 -10.88
C MET A 129 -11.30 -11.41 -11.88
N CYS A 130 -12.06 -10.97 -12.89
CA CYS A 130 -12.45 -11.81 -14.02
C CYS A 130 -11.29 -12.01 -15.01
N SER A 131 -11.43 -12.96 -15.94
CA SER A 131 -10.40 -13.25 -16.96
C SER A 131 -10.06 -12.04 -17.84
N ASP A 132 -11.05 -11.23 -18.19
CA ASP A 132 -10.84 -10.06 -19.05
C ASP A 132 -10.06 -8.96 -18.32
N TYR A 133 -10.37 -8.74 -17.03
CA TYR A 133 -9.60 -7.81 -16.19
C TYR A 133 -8.16 -8.31 -15.96
N LYS A 134 -7.95 -9.62 -15.78
CA LYS A 134 -6.59 -10.20 -15.67
C LYS A 134 -5.76 -9.93 -16.93
N LYS A 135 -6.31 -10.18 -18.12
CA LYS A 135 -5.62 -9.91 -19.40
C LYS A 135 -5.25 -8.43 -19.55
N LEU A 136 -6.19 -7.53 -19.23
CA LEU A 136 -5.95 -6.09 -19.25
C LEU A 136 -4.84 -5.69 -18.26
N ARG A 137 -4.87 -6.26 -17.05
CA ARG A 137 -3.86 -6.04 -16.01
C ARG A 137 -2.48 -6.51 -16.46
N ASP A 138 -2.36 -7.69 -17.06
CA ASP A 138 -1.07 -8.22 -17.51
C ASP A 138 -0.48 -7.35 -18.64
N LYS A 139 -1.34 -6.84 -19.53
CA LYS A 139 -0.95 -5.86 -20.55
C LYS A 139 -0.52 -4.54 -19.92
N TYR A 140 -1.27 -4.02 -18.96
CA TYR A 140 -0.95 -2.79 -18.23
C TYR A 140 0.43 -2.89 -17.59
N LEU A 141 0.68 -3.95 -16.82
CA LEU A 141 1.92 -4.21 -16.09
C LEU A 141 3.13 -4.48 -17.01
N SER A 142 2.93 -4.71 -18.30
CA SER A 142 4.03 -4.79 -19.28
C SER A 142 4.67 -3.43 -19.59
N ASN A 143 4.01 -2.33 -19.19
CA ASN A 143 4.57 -0.99 -19.31
C ASN A 143 5.45 -0.68 -18.09
N LYS A 144 6.69 -0.24 -18.32
CA LYS A 144 7.61 0.18 -17.25
C LYS A 144 7.04 1.29 -16.35
N ARG A 145 6.25 2.22 -16.90
CA ARG A 145 5.55 3.25 -16.10
C ARG A 145 4.45 2.70 -15.21
N ALA A 146 4.04 1.45 -15.43
CA ALA A 146 3.03 0.70 -14.71
C ALA A 146 3.64 -0.35 -13.76
N HIS A 147 4.95 -0.26 -13.48
CA HIS A 147 5.58 -1.05 -12.41
C HIS A 147 5.12 -0.53 -11.04
N ILE A 148 3.84 -0.80 -10.77
CA ILE A 148 3.12 -0.45 -9.56
C ILE A 148 2.55 -1.76 -9.05
N ILE A 149 2.86 -2.12 -7.80
CA ILE A 149 2.15 -3.18 -7.11
C ILE A 149 0.67 -2.77 -7.01
N LEU A 150 -0.17 -3.38 -7.85
CA LEU A 150 -1.59 -3.02 -8.02
C LEU A 150 -2.43 -3.53 -6.85
N GLN A 151 -2.45 -2.73 -5.80
CA GLN A 151 -3.40 -2.87 -4.72
C GLN A 151 -4.82 -2.53 -5.23
N PRO A 152 -5.85 -3.37 -5.01
CA PRO A 152 -5.97 -4.37 -3.96
C PRO A 152 -5.58 -5.82 -4.25
N GLN A 153 -5.00 -6.14 -5.41
CA GLN A 153 -4.79 -7.53 -5.81
C GLN A 153 -3.32 -7.95 -5.79
N GLY A 154 -2.43 -7.07 -5.36
CA GLY A 154 -0.98 -7.26 -5.42
C GLY A 154 -0.48 -7.38 -6.86
N VAL A 155 0.72 -7.96 -7.03
CA VAL A 155 1.29 -8.42 -8.32
C VAL A 155 2.07 -9.69 -8.03
N ILE A 156 1.95 -10.69 -8.91
CA ILE A 156 2.73 -11.93 -8.83
C ILE A 156 3.88 -11.80 -9.84
N GLY A 157 5.10 -12.06 -9.38
CA GLY A 157 6.32 -12.09 -10.18
C GLY A 157 6.25 -13.18 -11.25
N LYS A 158 6.71 -12.85 -12.47
CA LYS A 158 6.64 -13.77 -13.61
C LYS A 158 7.72 -14.86 -13.58
N ASP A 159 8.85 -14.57 -12.95
CA ASP A 159 10.01 -15.45 -12.94
C ASP A 159 9.95 -16.40 -11.75
N THR A 160 9.54 -15.88 -10.59
CA THR A 160 9.52 -16.65 -9.33
C THR A 160 8.13 -17.17 -8.97
N GLY A 161 7.07 -16.53 -9.45
CA GLY A 161 5.70 -16.82 -9.02
C GLY A 161 5.38 -16.31 -7.61
N HIS A 162 6.27 -15.54 -6.99
CA HIS A 162 6.06 -14.95 -5.68
C HIS A 162 5.24 -13.65 -5.77
N ASP A 163 4.52 -13.31 -4.70
CA ASP A 163 3.93 -11.97 -4.60
C ASP A 163 5.06 -10.93 -4.51
N LEU A 164 5.00 -9.89 -5.34
CA LEU A 164 5.93 -8.77 -5.27
C LEU A 164 5.58 -7.89 -4.08
N ARG A 165 6.45 -7.89 -3.06
CA ARG A 165 6.22 -7.22 -1.79
C ARG A 165 7.35 -6.29 -1.39
N ILE A 166 6.99 -5.32 -0.56
CA ILE A 166 7.90 -4.34 0.05
C ILE A 166 8.04 -4.67 1.53
N GLN A 167 9.23 -4.45 2.08
CA GLN A 167 9.51 -4.43 3.51
C GLN A 167 10.15 -3.10 3.89
N TYR A 168 10.15 -2.78 5.18
CA TYR A 168 10.88 -1.65 5.73
C TYR A 168 12.09 -2.14 6.53
N ASN A 169 13.28 -1.66 6.18
CA ASN A 169 14.53 -2.00 6.83
C ASN A 169 14.79 -1.02 7.99
N LEU A 170 14.77 -1.53 9.21
CA LEU A 170 14.95 -0.72 10.42
C LEU A 170 16.36 -0.14 10.56
N SER A 171 17.36 -0.78 9.95
CA SER A 171 18.76 -0.33 10.04
C SER A 171 19.03 0.84 9.10
N THR A 172 18.53 0.78 7.87
CA THR A 172 18.70 1.86 6.88
C THR A 172 17.59 2.91 6.93
N ALA A 173 16.46 2.55 7.56
CA ALA A 173 15.21 3.30 7.59
C ALA A 173 14.57 3.48 6.21
N GLU A 174 14.71 2.50 5.32
CA GLU A 174 14.26 2.55 3.93
C GLU A 174 13.31 1.40 3.57
N PHE A 175 12.43 1.65 2.60
CA PHE A 175 11.64 0.62 1.94
C PHE A 175 12.48 -0.12 0.89
N GLU A 176 12.38 -1.44 0.86
CA GLU A 176 13.14 -2.30 -0.06
C GLU A 176 12.32 -3.54 -0.47
N PRO A 177 12.72 -4.26 -1.53
CA PRO A 177 12.10 -5.54 -1.88
C PRO A 177 12.14 -6.53 -0.70
N SER A 178 11.01 -7.20 -0.44
CA SER A 178 10.92 -8.13 0.69
C SER A 178 11.80 -9.37 0.51
N ILE A 179 12.42 -9.85 1.59
CA ILE A 179 13.21 -11.09 1.60
C ILE A 179 12.42 -12.29 2.14
N ASP A 180 11.21 -12.08 2.65
CA ASP A 180 10.43 -13.10 3.37
C ASP A 180 9.82 -14.16 2.45
N TYR A 181 9.71 -13.87 1.14
CA TYR A 181 9.00 -14.70 0.17
C TYR A 181 9.94 -15.40 -0.81
N GLY A 182 11.24 -15.45 -0.52
CA GLY A 182 12.27 -16.04 -1.40
C GLY A 182 13.00 -14.99 -2.24
N GLU A 183 13.99 -15.44 -3.02
CA GLU A 183 14.79 -14.54 -3.85
C GLU A 183 14.03 -14.14 -5.12
N TYR A 184 13.70 -12.84 -5.24
CA TYR A 184 13.19 -12.26 -6.49
C TYR A 184 14.25 -12.24 -7.59
N SER A 185 13.82 -12.31 -8.85
CA SER A 185 14.69 -12.00 -9.99
C SER A 185 15.09 -10.52 -10.01
N GLU A 186 16.10 -10.17 -10.80
CA GLU A 186 16.50 -8.77 -10.96
C GLU A 186 15.39 -7.90 -11.57
N ASP A 187 14.60 -8.45 -12.50
CA ASP A 187 13.45 -7.75 -13.11
C ASP A 187 12.31 -7.55 -12.09
N GLU A 188 12.07 -8.53 -11.22
CA GLU A 188 11.09 -8.43 -10.14
C GLU A 188 11.51 -7.45 -9.04
N LYS A 189 12.79 -7.48 -8.63
CA LYS A 189 13.36 -6.46 -7.74
C LYS A 189 13.21 -5.09 -8.35
N LYS A 190 13.55 -4.95 -9.64
CA LYS A 190 13.40 -3.70 -10.36
C LYS A 190 11.94 -3.22 -10.37
N PHE A 191 10.98 -4.11 -10.57
CA PHE A 191 9.55 -3.75 -10.52
C PHE A 191 9.17 -3.16 -9.15
N ILE A 192 9.63 -3.79 -8.06
CA ILE A 192 9.35 -3.31 -6.69
C ILE A 192 10.04 -1.97 -6.44
N ILE A 193 11.28 -1.79 -6.89
CA ILE A 193 12.02 -0.53 -6.80
C ILE A 193 11.32 0.59 -7.60
N ASP A 194 10.84 0.28 -8.81
CA ASP A 194 10.08 1.25 -9.61
C ASP A 194 8.80 1.70 -8.88
N HIS A 195 8.12 0.81 -8.14
CA HIS A 195 7.00 1.19 -7.28
C HIS A 195 7.43 2.11 -6.11
N ILE A 196 8.50 1.76 -5.40
CA ILE A 196 9.05 2.56 -4.29
C ILE A 196 9.37 3.98 -4.78
N ASN A 197 9.99 4.10 -5.95
CA ASN A 197 10.33 5.37 -6.59
C ASN A 197 9.07 6.11 -7.09
N GLN A 198 8.09 5.39 -7.65
CA GLN A 198 6.83 5.98 -8.15
C GLN A 198 6.08 6.73 -7.05
N PHE A 199 6.16 6.28 -5.79
CA PHE A 199 5.53 6.92 -4.64
C PHE A 199 6.51 7.64 -3.72
N ALA A 200 7.77 7.81 -4.14
CA ALA A 200 8.81 8.55 -3.43
C ALA A 200 8.98 8.10 -1.97
N LEU A 201 8.88 6.78 -1.70
CA LEU A 201 8.84 6.26 -0.33
C LEU A 201 10.16 6.48 0.43
N ASN A 202 11.28 6.54 -0.29
CA ASN A 202 12.63 6.75 0.26
C ASN A 202 13.20 8.14 -0.04
N ASP A 203 12.50 8.97 -0.83
CA ASP A 203 13.03 10.27 -1.26
C ASP A 203 13.19 11.22 -0.06
N GLU A 204 14.25 12.03 -0.09
CA GLU A 204 14.48 13.06 0.91
C GLU A 204 13.29 14.03 1.00
N GLY A 205 12.84 14.33 2.22
CA GLY A 205 11.66 15.16 2.48
C GLY A 205 10.31 14.47 2.29
N MET A 206 10.26 13.28 1.68
CA MET A 206 9.04 12.47 1.52
C MET A 206 9.04 11.23 2.41
N ARG A 207 10.22 10.67 2.69
CA ARG A 207 10.38 9.52 3.57
C ARG A 207 9.80 9.80 4.96
N THR A 208 9.00 8.85 5.43
CA THR A 208 8.34 8.93 6.73
C THR A 208 9.34 9.08 7.88
N GLN A 209 9.06 10.03 8.78
CA GLN A 209 9.78 10.24 10.04
C GLN A 209 9.04 9.62 11.23
N ALA A 210 7.92 8.92 10.98
CA ALA A 210 7.02 8.46 12.04
C ALA A 210 7.71 7.53 13.04
N LEU A 211 8.55 6.59 12.55
CA LEU A 211 9.30 5.70 13.43
C LEU A 211 10.37 6.47 14.23
N PHE A 212 11.03 7.44 13.62
CA PHE A 212 12.03 8.27 14.31
C PHE A 212 11.42 9.02 15.50
N HIS A 213 10.30 9.72 15.29
CA HIS A 213 9.60 10.40 16.39
C HIS A 213 9.10 9.42 17.45
N PHE A 214 8.57 8.26 17.03
CA PHE A 214 8.13 7.23 17.97
C PHE A 214 9.27 6.67 18.83
N LEU A 215 10.46 6.47 18.24
CA LEU A 215 11.65 6.03 18.97
C LEU A 215 12.04 7.08 20.03
N GLU A 216 12.11 8.36 19.66
CA GLU A 216 12.42 9.45 20.59
C GLU A 216 11.43 9.52 21.75
N GLU A 217 10.13 9.50 21.46
CA GLU A 217 9.07 9.51 22.48
C GLU A 217 9.17 8.31 23.42
N THR A 218 9.41 7.12 22.87
CA THR A 218 9.53 5.88 23.65
C THR A 218 10.77 5.91 24.55
N ILE A 219 11.89 6.46 24.08
CA ILE A 219 13.11 6.64 24.88
C ILE A 219 12.85 7.61 26.03
N ASN A 220 12.27 8.78 25.74
CA ASN A 220 11.97 9.81 26.73
C ASN A 220 10.94 9.33 27.77
N ALA A 221 10.05 8.42 27.40
CA ALA A 221 9.06 7.82 28.29
C ALA A 221 9.56 6.52 28.98
N GLU A 222 10.87 6.26 29.00
CA GLU A 222 11.50 5.10 29.66
C GLU A 222 10.92 3.76 29.17
N GLY A 223 10.72 3.64 27.85
CA GLY A 223 10.24 2.40 27.21
C GLY A 223 8.71 2.23 27.23
N LYS A 224 7.96 3.24 27.71
CA LYS A 224 6.50 3.30 27.61
C LYS A 224 6.09 3.89 26.27
N TYR A 225 5.00 3.39 25.69
CA TYR A 225 4.46 3.85 24.42
C TYR A 225 2.95 3.62 24.36
N LEU A 226 2.27 4.37 23.49
CA LEU A 226 0.85 4.15 23.20
C LEU A 226 0.71 2.95 22.27
N LYS A 227 -0.20 2.02 22.61
CA LYS A 227 -0.48 0.83 21.80
C LYS A 227 -1.56 1.03 20.73
N LYS A 228 -2.27 2.15 20.78
CA LYS A 228 -3.44 2.38 19.94
C LYS A 228 -3.00 2.77 18.53
N ARG A 229 -3.13 1.81 17.61
CA ARG A 229 -2.68 1.90 16.21
C ARG A 229 -3.15 3.16 15.47
N GLU A 230 -4.37 3.61 15.76
CA GLU A 230 -4.99 4.75 15.09
C GLU A 230 -4.35 6.12 15.36
N TYR A 231 -3.42 6.22 16.32
CA TYR A 231 -2.72 7.47 16.62
C TYR A 231 -1.40 7.63 15.88
N HIS A 232 -0.89 6.59 15.23
CA HIS A 232 0.40 6.66 14.57
C HIS A 232 0.24 7.18 13.14
N ALA A 233 1.12 8.10 12.75
CA ALA A 233 1.05 8.76 11.44
C ALA A 233 1.36 7.82 10.26
N ASN A 234 1.98 6.66 10.52
CA ASN A 234 2.34 5.68 9.51
C ASN A 234 2.36 4.26 10.08
N TYR A 235 1.91 3.29 9.27
CA TYR A 235 1.77 1.89 9.66
C TYR A 235 3.07 1.21 10.07
N ILE A 236 4.23 1.72 9.65
CA ILE A 236 5.53 1.19 10.11
C ILE A 236 5.66 1.23 11.64
N VAL A 237 5.02 2.21 12.31
CA VAL A 237 5.04 2.30 13.77
C VAL A 237 4.21 1.18 14.39
N ASP A 238 3.05 0.87 13.80
CA ASP A 238 2.20 -0.25 14.23
C ASP A 238 2.94 -1.59 14.16
N LEU A 239 3.64 -1.82 13.04
CA LEU A 239 4.45 -3.01 12.85
C LEU A 239 5.64 -3.06 13.81
N PHE A 240 6.26 -1.91 14.10
CA PHE A 240 7.36 -1.84 15.04
C PHE A 240 6.91 -2.10 16.49
N ILE A 241 5.70 -1.65 16.87
CA ILE A 241 5.09 -1.98 18.16
C ILE A 241 4.98 -3.49 18.33
N ASP A 242 4.58 -4.22 17.28
CA ASP A 242 4.50 -5.69 17.33
C ASP A 242 5.89 -6.32 17.62
N ILE A 243 6.98 -5.74 17.09
CA ILE A 243 8.35 -6.14 17.47
C ILE A 243 8.64 -5.81 18.93
N LEU A 244 8.36 -4.58 19.38
CA LEU A 244 8.61 -4.16 20.77
C LEU A 244 7.85 -5.01 21.80
N GLU A 245 6.67 -5.52 21.46
CA GLU A 245 5.92 -6.43 22.33
C GLU A 245 6.63 -7.77 22.54
N THR A 246 7.47 -8.20 21.61
CA THR A 246 8.33 -9.39 21.78
C THR A 246 9.59 -9.11 22.61
N ILE A 247 9.91 -7.84 22.85
CA ILE A 247 11.08 -7.41 23.62
C ILE A 247 10.67 -7.20 25.08
N LYS A 248 11.48 -7.77 25.98
CA LYS A 248 11.29 -7.62 27.42
C LYS A 248 11.31 -6.14 27.81
N PRO A 249 10.41 -5.66 28.69
CA PRO A 249 10.30 -4.25 29.05
C PRO A 249 11.63 -3.58 29.41
N GLU A 250 12.49 -4.26 30.17
CA GLU A 250 13.80 -3.76 30.59
C GLU A 250 14.79 -3.50 29.45
N ASN A 251 14.61 -4.13 28.28
CA ASN A 251 15.50 -4.03 27.13
C ASN A 251 14.97 -3.08 26.04
N ARG A 252 13.76 -2.53 26.20
CA ARG A 252 13.11 -1.72 25.15
C ARG A 252 13.84 -0.41 24.90
N VAL A 253 14.25 0.27 25.97
CA VAL A 253 14.97 1.56 25.85
C VAL A 253 16.27 1.35 25.09
N GLU A 254 17.07 0.35 25.46
CA GLU A 254 18.33 0.05 24.79
C GLU A 254 18.15 -0.21 23.29
N TYR A 255 17.17 -1.05 22.94
CA TYR A 255 16.85 -1.35 21.55
C TYR A 255 16.38 -0.12 20.76
N CYS A 256 15.51 0.71 21.34
CA CYS A 256 15.08 1.96 20.71
C CYS A 256 16.25 2.94 20.53
N VAL A 257 17.15 3.06 21.52
CA VAL A 257 18.33 3.93 21.45
C VAL A 257 19.27 3.50 20.32
N GLU A 258 19.48 2.20 20.13
CA GLU A 258 20.31 1.68 19.04
C GLU A 258 19.76 2.11 17.67
N LEU A 259 18.46 1.87 17.42
CA LEU A 259 17.81 2.26 16.17
C LEU A 259 17.79 3.80 15.99
N TYR A 260 17.54 4.55 17.06
CA TYR A 260 17.54 6.02 17.03
C TYR A 260 18.91 6.57 16.63
N ARG A 261 20.00 6.03 17.19
CA ARG A 261 21.37 6.40 16.84
C ARG A 261 21.69 6.10 15.38
N ASN A 262 21.29 4.93 14.88
CA ASN A 262 21.48 4.56 13.47
C ASN A 262 20.76 5.54 12.55
N TYR A 263 19.53 5.91 12.90
CA TYR A 263 18.75 6.88 12.15
C TYR A 263 19.44 8.26 12.07
N LEU A 264 19.92 8.78 13.20
CA LEU A 264 20.66 10.06 13.25
C LEU A 264 21.94 10.02 12.40
N ALA A 265 22.68 8.91 12.47
CA ALA A 265 23.94 8.75 11.74
C ALA A 265 23.73 8.73 10.22
N LEU A 266 22.67 8.07 9.75
CA LEU A 266 22.37 7.93 8.32
C LEU A 266 21.78 9.21 7.71
N HIS A 267 20.93 9.91 8.46
CA HIS A 267 20.04 10.92 7.89
C HIS A 267 20.38 12.36 8.27
N ARG A 268 21.50 12.58 8.97
CA ARG A 268 22.05 13.92 9.33
C ARG A 268 20.98 14.90 9.83
N ILE A 269 20.03 14.41 10.60
CA ILE A 269 19.03 15.26 11.25
C ILE A 269 19.74 15.94 12.42
N VAL A 270 20.00 17.24 12.28
CA VAL A 270 20.49 18.13 13.33
C VAL A 270 19.31 18.85 13.93
#